data_AF-A0A0M1JUF6-F1
#
_entry.id   AF-A0A0M1JUF6-F1
#
_cell.length_a   1.000
_cell.length_b   1.000
_cell.length_c   1.000
_cell.angle_alpha   90.00
_cell.angle_beta   90.00
_cell.angle_gamma   90.00
#
_symmetry.space_group_name_H-M   'P 1'
#
loop_
_entity.id
_entity.type
_entity.pdbx_description
1 polymer ?
#
loop_
_entity_poly.entity_id
_entity_poly.type
_entity_poly.pdbx_seq_one_letter_code
_entity_poly.pdbx_strand_id
1 'polypeptide(L)' 'MTKQVPEPNAELLSPEDVHEDVLALTAALERRSAERQAYRILSRPDIRDMIKQAISSGVCATEEEAIARALKTLITAIG' A
#
# COMPACT_ATOMS: atom_id res chain seq x y z
N MET A 1 0.71 33.40 5.07
CA MET A 1 1.80 32.46 5.42
C MET A 1 3.10 33.24 5.39
N THR A 2 3.71 33.48 6.55
CA THR A 2 5.03 34.10 6.67
C THR A 2 6.08 33.08 6.20
N LYS A 3 6.82 33.42 5.14
CA LYS A 3 7.99 32.63 4.72
C LYS A 3 9.02 32.76 5.85
N GLN A 4 9.27 31.68 6.58
CA GLN A 4 10.43 31.60 7.46
C GLN A 4 11.67 31.61 6.57
N VAL A 5 12.48 32.66 6.73
CA VAL A 5 13.80 32.73 6.11
C VAL A 5 14.71 31.84 6.96
N PRO A 6 15.40 30.84 6.37
CA PRO A 6 16.36 30.04 7.09
C PRO A 6 17.39 30.95 7.77
N GLU A 7 17.77 30.63 9.01
CA GLU A 7 18.80 31.42 9.70
C GLU A 7 20.11 31.43 8.89
N PRO A 8 20.84 32.56 8.85
CA PRO A 8 22.00 32.75 7.97
C PRO A 8 23.15 31.74 8.18
N ASN A 9 23.11 30.94 9.26
CA ASN A 9 24.09 29.91 9.59
C ASN A 9 23.45 28.53 9.82
N ALA A 10 22.27 28.26 9.24
CA ALA A 10 21.68 26.93 9.34
C ALA A 10 22.65 25.90 8.76
N GLU A 11 23.00 24.90 9.57
CA GLU A 11 23.84 23.79 9.13
C GLU A 11 23.13 23.08 7.98
N LEU A 12 23.83 22.92 6.85
CA LEU A 12 23.29 22.19 5.71
C LEU A 12 23.12 20.72 6.11
N LEU A 13 22.02 20.10 5.70
CA LEU A 13 21.85 18.66 5.84
C LEU A 13 23.04 17.93 5.21
N SER A 14 23.52 16.88 5.89
CA SER A 14 24.55 16.03 5.29
C SER A 14 23.96 15.29 4.08
N PRO A 15 24.80 14.90 3.09
CA PRO A 15 24.35 14.04 2.00
C PRO A 15 23.67 12.75 2.47
N GLU A 16 24.12 12.20 3.59
CA GLU A 16 23.55 11.01 4.22
C GLU A 16 22.13 11.27 4.75
N ASP A 17 21.91 12.39 5.44
CA ASP A 17 20.58 12.77 5.93
C ASP A 17 19.58 12.94 4.78
N VAL A 18 20.02 13.60 3.68
CA VAL A 18 19.20 13.76 2.48
C VAL A 18 18.89 12.40 1.84
N HIS A 19 19.84 11.47 1.84
CA HIS A 19 19.65 10.15 1.27
C HIS A 19 18.59 9.35 2.05
N GLU A 20 18.68 9.33 3.38
CA GLU A 20 17.71 8.64 4.24
C GLU A 20 16.31 9.23 4.09
N ASP A 21 16.19 10.56 4.03
CA ASP A 21 14.91 11.24 3.78
C ASP A 21 14.30 10.83 2.42
N VAL A 22 15.13 10.74 1.38
CA VAL A 22 14.67 10.30 0.04
C VAL A 22 14.22 8.84 0.06
N LEU A 23 14.91 7.95 0.77
CA LEU A 23 14.49 6.56 0.92
C LEU A 23 13.15 6.46 1.67
N ALA A 24 13.02 7.16 2.79
CA ALA A 24 11.80 7.19 3.57
C ALA A 24 10.61 7.73 2.76
N LEU A 25 10.81 8.82 2.01
CA LEU A 25 9.81 9.37 1.11
C LEU A 25 9.41 8.39 0.00
N THR A 26 10.39 7.70 -0.58
CA THR A 26 10.13 6.71 -1.63
C THR A 26 9.27 5.57 -1.12
N ALA A 27 9.63 4.98 0.04
CA ALA A 27 8.85 3.93 0.67
C ALA A 27 7.42 4.40 1.02
N ALA A 28 7.27 5.62 1.52
CA ALA A 28 5.96 6.20 1.83
C ALA A 28 5.10 6.39 0.56
N LEU A 29 5.71 6.82 -0.55
CA LEU A 29 5.02 6.98 -1.83
C LEU A 29 4.59 5.63 -2.42
N GLU A 30 5.45 4.63 -2.37
CA GLU A 30 5.14 3.26 -2.80
C GLU A 30 3.98 2.68 -2.00
N ARG A 31 4.03 2.79 -0.67
CA ARG A 31 2.94 2.38 0.22
C ARG A 31 1.63 3.07 -0.13
N ARG A 32 1.64 4.40 -0.29
CA ARG A 32 0.44 5.17 -0.64
C ARG A 32 -0.09 4.82 -2.04
N SER A 33 0.79 4.43 -2.96
CA SER A 33 0.39 3.93 -4.27
C SER A 33 -0.36 2.60 -4.15
N ALA A 34 0.22 1.65 -3.42
CA ALA A 34 -0.39 0.34 -3.15
C ALA A 34 -1.74 0.48 -2.43
N GLU A 35 -1.82 1.32 -1.40
CA GLU A 35 -3.06 1.60 -0.66
C GLU A 35 -4.16 2.17 -1.56
N ARG A 36 -3.83 3.11 -2.46
CA ARG A 36 -4.79 3.65 -3.43
C ARG A 36 -5.30 2.58 -4.39
N GLN A 37 -4.41 1.72 -4.88
CA GLN A 37 -4.79 0.64 -5.78
C GLN A 37 -5.66 -0.40 -5.08
N ALA A 38 -5.28 -0.81 -3.87
CA ALA A 38 -6.04 -1.73 -3.04
C ALA A 38 -7.43 -1.15 -2.73
N TYR A 39 -7.51 0.11 -2.30
CA TYR A 39 -8.76 0.81 -2.04
C TYR A 39 -9.68 0.79 -3.26
N ARG A 40 -9.15 1.12 -4.45
CA ARG A 40 -9.96 1.12 -5.68
C ARG A 40 -10.53 -0.26 -5.98
N ILE A 41 -9.75 -1.33 -5.81
CA ILE A 41 -10.19 -2.71 -6.05
C ILE A 41 -11.22 -3.12 -5.00
N LEU A 42 -10.89 -2.97 -3.71
CA LEU A 42 -11.73 -3.40 -2.59
C LEU A 42 -12.95 -2.50 -2.37
N SER A 43 -13.01 -1.30 -2.95
CA SER A 43 -14.22 -0.47 -2.96
C SER A 43 -15.32 -1.02 -3.85
N ARG A 44 -14.99 -1.91 -4.79
CA ARG A 44 -15.94 -2.48 -5.74
C ARG A 44 -16.89 -3.46 -5.02
N PRO A 45 -18.21 -3.24 -5.06
CA PRO A 45 -19.18 -4.06 -4.33
C PRO A 45 -19.10 -5.55 -4.69
N ASP A 46 -18.99 -5.87 -5.98
CA ASP A 46 -18.87 -7.24 -6.49
C ASP A 46 -17.69 -7.99 -5.88
N ILE A 47 -16.53 -7.34 -5.76
CA ILE A 47 -15.33 -7.94 -5.17
C ILE A 47 -15.51 -8.17 -3.67
N ARG A 48 -16.06 -7.19 -2.94
CA ARG A 48 -16.32 -7.36 -1.50
C ARG A 48 -17.31 -8.47 -1.22
N ASP A 49 -18.35 -8.59 -2.03
CA ASP A 49 -19.39 -9.60 -1.81
C ASP A 49 -18.83 -11.01 -2.05
N MET A 50 -17.97 -11.18 -3.06
CA MET A 50 -17.22 -12.43 -3.26
C MET A 50 -16.31 -12.76 -2.08
N ILE A 51 -15.55 -11.79 -1.56
CA ILE A 51 -14.68 -12.00 -0.38
C ILE A 51 -15.52 -12.37 0.84
N LYS A 52 -16.62 -11.64 1.10
CA LYS A 52 -17.54 -11.95 2.21
C LYS A 52 -18.13 -13.34 2.08
N GLN A 53 -18.52 -13.76 0.88
CA GLN A 53 -19.03 -15.10 0.63
C GLN A 53 -17.97 -16.19 0.91
N ALA A 54 -16.72 -15.95 0.50
CA ALA A 54 -15.61 -16.86 0.79
C ALA A 54 -15.35 -17.00 2.30
N ILE A 55 -15.52 -15.93 3.06
CA ILE A 55 -15.37 -15.94 4.52
C ILE A 55 -16.59 -16.58 5.19
N SER A 56 -17.80 -16.19 4.81
CA SER A 56 -19.04 -16.70 5.43
C SER A 56 -19.28 -18.18 5.16
N SER A 57 -18.74 -18.70 4.05
CA SER A 57 -18.77 -20.15 3.74
C SER A 57 -17.75 -20.95 4.52
N GLY A 58 -16.85 -20.31 5.29
CA GLY A 58 -15.79 -20.95 6.05
C GLY A 58 -14.61 -21.46 5.21
N VAL A 59 -14.58 -21.15 3.91
CA VAL A 59 -13.48 -21.55 3.00
C VAL A 59 -12.20 -20.77 3.33
N CYS A 60 -12.33 -19.52 3.75
CA CYS A 60 -11.23 -18.63 4.17
C CYS A 60 -11.55 -18.00 5.52
N ALA A 61 -10.54 -17.83 6.38
CA ALA A 61 -10.69 -17.20 7.69
C ALA A 61 -10.61 -15.67 7.62
N THR A 62 -9.86 -15.13 6.67
CA THR A 62 -9.63 -13.68 6.52
C THR A 62 -9.75 -13.23 5.07
N GLU A 63 -9.91 -11.92 4.86
CA GLU A 63 -9.91 -11.32 3.52
C GLU A 63 -8.57 -11.56 2.80
N GLU A 64 -7.46 -11.45 3.53
CA GLU A 64 -6.11 -11.69 3.01
C GLU A 64 -5.94 -13.12 2.51
N GLU A 65 -6.43 -14.10 3.27
CA GLU A 65 -6.41 -15.50 2.85
C GLU A 65 -7.27 -15.73 1.61
N ALA A 66 -8.47 -15.13 1.56
CA ALA A 66 -9.36 -15.24 0.41
C ALA A 66 -8.70 -14.70 -0.87
N ILE A 67 -8.07 -13.52 -0.79
CA ILE A 67 -7.36 -12.90 -1.91
C ILE A 67 -6.16 -13.76 -2.33
N ALA A 68 -5.32 -14.19 -1.38
CA ALA A 68 -4.13 -14.97 -1.65
C ALA A 68 -4.45 -16.32 -2.32
N ARG A 69 -5.47 -17.02 -1.81
CA ARG A 69 -5.94 -18.29 -2.40
C ARG A 69 -6.51 -18.08 -3.79
N ALA A 70 -7.33 -17.06 -4.01
CA ALA A 70 -7.90 -16.77 -5.33
C ALA A 70 -6.80 -16.51 -6.38
N LEU A 71 -5.80 -15.69 -6.04
CA LEU A 71 -4.66 -15.42 -6.92
C LEU A 71 -3.85 -16.69 -7.20
N LYS A 72 -3.56 -17.49 -6.17
CA LYS A 72 -2.83 -18.76 -6.32
C LYS A 72 -3.58 -19.71 -7.26
N THR A 73 -4.88 -19.90 -7.06
CA THR A 73 -5.72 -20.76 -7.91
C THR A 73 -5.73 -20.28 -9.36
N LEU A 74 -5.84 -18.97 -9.59
CA LEU A 74 -5.80 -18.41 -10.93
C LEU A 74 -4.45 -18.65 -11.61
N ILE A 75 -3.34 -18.43 -10.90
CA ILE A 75 -1.98 -18.68 -11.42
C ILE A 75 -1.81 -20.17 -11.76
N THR A 76 -2.25 -21.08 -10.89
CA THR A 76 -2.18 -22.54 -11.14
C THR A 76 -3.10 -22.99 -12.28
N ALA A 77 -4.19 -22.29 -12.56
CA ALA A 77 -5.07 -22.63 -13.68
C ALA A 77 -4.55 -22.15 -15.05
N ILE A 78 -3.62 -21.18 -15.05
CA ILE A 78 -3.03 -20.59 -16.27
C ILE A 78 -1.66 -21.21 -16.59
N GLY A 79 -0.94 -21.70 -15.58
CA GLY A 79 0.34 -22.41 -15.72
C GLY A 79 0.17 -23.91 -15.91
#